data_AF-L0EJY0-F1
#
_entry.id   AF-L0EJY0-F1
#
_cell.length_a   1.000
_cell.length_b   1.000
_cell.length_c   1.000
_cell.angle_alpha   90.00
_cell.angle_beta   90.00
_cell.angle_gamma   90.00
#
_symmetry.space_group_name_H-M   'P 1'
#
loop_
_entity.id
_entity.type
_entity.pdbx_description
1 polymer ?
#
loop_
_entity_poly.entity_id
_entity_poly.type
_entity_poly.pdbx_seq_one_letter_code
_entity_poly.pdbx_strand_id
1 'polypeptide(L)'
;MGEDCTVEIGTYQVGGGPAIQLYCEDGSPMATATINVPSLELPENYVVVKDQDENEGMMEALVEAGIVRPTGLRVVVGYYSAPVAELLVAG
;
A
#
# COMPACT_ATOMS: atom_id res chain seq x y z
N MET A 1 3.47 -20.54 -2.59
CA MET A 1 3.28 -20.17 -4.00
C MET A 1 2.63 -18.80 -3.94
N GLY A 2 3.28 -17.77 -4.47
CA GLY A 2 2.62 -16.47 -4.65
C GLY A 2 1.61 -16.62 -5.78
N GLU A 3 0.44 -16.01 -5.64
CA GLU A 3 -0.52 -15.90 -6.74
C GLU A 3 -0.13 -14.67 -7.57
N ASP A 4 -0.12 -14.82 -8.89
CA ASP A 4 0.12 -13.69 -9.79
C ASP A 4 -1.07 -12.74 -9.69
N CYS A 5 -0.79 -11.48 -9.37
CA CYS A 5 -1.79 -10.45 -9.19
C CYS A 5 -1.51 -9.26 -10.10
N THR A 6 -2.56 -8.53 -10.45
CA THR A 6 -2.42 -7.22 -11.11
C THR A 6 -2.56 -6.10 -10.10
N VAL A 7 -1.85 -5.00 -10.33
CA VAL A 7 -1.83 -3.82 -9.46
C VAL A 7 -2.48 -2.66 -10.19
N GLU A 8 -3.41 -1.98 -9.52
CA GLU A 8 -3.91 -0.68 -9.93
C GLU A 8 -3.55 0.39 -8.89
N ILE A 9 -3.07 1.52 -9.40
CA ILE A 9 -2.79 2.71 -8.60
C ILE A 9 -3.97 3.66 -8.74
N GLY A 10 -4.53 4.08 -7.62
CA GLY A 10 -5.63 5.04 -7.57
C GLY A 10 -5.49 5.99 -6.40
N THR A 11 -6.61 6.58 -6.00
CA THR A 11 -6.70 7.49 -4.86
C THR A 11 -7.89 7.13 -4.00
N TYR A 12 -7.74 7.18 -2.67
CA TYR A 12 -8.88 7.03 -1.77
C TYR A 12 -9.89 8.16 -1.98
N GLN A 13 -11.17 7.81 -2.14
CA GLN A 13 -12.25 8.78 -2.38
C GLN A 13 -12.42 9.79 -1.23
N VAL A 14 -12.08 9.39 0.00
CA VAL A 14 -12.08 10.24 1.19
C VAL A 14 -10.63 10.43 1.61
N GLY A 15 -10.18 11.66 1.88
CA GLY A 15 -8.80 11.94 2.30
C GLY A 15 -7.78 12.03 1.16
N GLY A 16 -8.04 11.44 -0.01
CA GLY A 16 -7.30 11.70 -1.25
C GLY A 16 -5.91 11.09 -1.37
N GLY A 17 -5.44 10.34 -0.38
CA GLY A 17 -4.13 9.67 -0.44
C GLY A 17 -4.05 8.61 -1.54
N PRO A 18 -2.84 8.24 -2.00
CA PRO A 18 -2.67 7.18 -2.99
C PRO A 18 -3.16 5.83 -2.45
N ALA A 19 -3.74 5.02 -3.33
CA ALA A 19 -4.21 3.67 -3.04
C ALA A 19 -3.55 2.66 -3.97
N ILE A 20 -3.11 1.53 -3.43
CA ILE A 20 -2.64 0.39 -4.21
C ILE A 20 -3.65 -0.73 -4.05
N GLN A 21 -4.35 -1.08 -5.13
CA GLN A 21 -5.32 -2.17 -5.17
C GLN A 21 -4.74 -3.36 -5.93
N LEU A 22 -4.82 -4.53 -5.33
CA LEU A 22 -4.44 -5.80 -5.93
C LEU A 22 -5.69 -6.55 -6.39
N TYR A 23 -5.59 -7.18 -7.56
CA TYR A 23 -6.62 -8.03 -8.13
C TYR A 23 -6.05 -9.39 -8.51
N CYS A 24 -6.86 -10.42 -8.35
CA CYS A 24 -6.58 -11.75 -8.84
C CYS A 24 -6.57 -11.76 -10.38
N GLU A 25 -6.07 -12.84 -10.99
CA GLU A 25 -6.04 -13.00 -12.46
C GLU A 25 -7.44 -12.90 -13.11
N ASP A 26 -8.50 -13.27 -12.38
CA ASP A 26 -9.88 -13.18 -12.85
C ASP A 26 -10.48 -11.75 -12.75
N GLY A 27 -9.68 -10.78 -12.28
CA GLY A 27 -10.08 -9.38 -12.07
C GLY A 27 -10.90 -9.14 -10.80
N SER A 28 -11.09 -10.16 -9.94
CA SER A 28 -11.72 -9.95 -8.63
C SER A 28 -10.76 -9.24 -7.66
N PRO A 29 -11.26 -8.37 -6.78
CA PRO A 29 -10.41 -7.64 -5.84
C PRO A 29 -9.80 -8.60 -4.81
N MET A 30 -8.48 -8.59 -4.70
CA MET A 30 -7.72 -9.39 -3.74
C MET A 30 -7.52 -8.62 -2.43
N ALA A 31 -6.87 -7.46 -2.49
CA ALA A 31 -6.51 -6.67 -1.31
C ALA A 31 -6.27 -5.21 -1.65
N THR A 32 -6.57 -4.31 -0.70
CA THR A 32 -6.01 -2.95 -0.72
C THR A 32 -4.74 -2.96 0.11
N ALA A 33 -3.59 -2.77 -0.54
CA ALA A 33 -2.26 -2.91 0.08
C ALA A 33 -1.87 -1.71 0.94
N THR A 34 -2.62 -0.62 0.87
CA THR A 34 -2.36 0.62 1.60
C THR A 34 -3.41 0.88 2.69
N ILE A 35 -3.07 1.78 3.60
CA ILE A 35 -4.00 2.36 4.57
C ILE A 35 -4.05 3.86 4.33
N ASN A 36 -5.26 4.39 4.21
CA ASN A 36 -5.44 5.83 4.18
C ASN A 36 -5.51 6.39 5.59
N VAL A 37 -4.67 7.37 5.90
CA VAL A 37 -4.66 8.04 7.21
C VAL A 37 -4.81 9.55 7.00
N PRO A 38 -6.03 10.07 6.84
CA PRO A 38 -6.26 11.47 6.46
C PRO A 38 -5.73 12.51 7.46
N SER A 39 -5.48 12.10 8.70
CA SER A 39 -4.91 12.95 9.75
C SER A 39 -3.38 13.04 9.70
N LEU A 40 -2.72 12.25 8.86
CA LEU A 40 -1.27 12.28 8.68
C LEU A 40 -0.94 13.07 7.41
N GLU A 41 -0.13 14.10 7.57
CA GLU A 41 0.47 14.82 6.44
C GLU A 41 1.67 14.01 5.94
N LEU A 42 1.46 13.29 4.83
CA LEU A 42 2.51 12.60 4.10
C LEU A 42 2.77 13.32 2.77
N PRO A 43 3.99 13.23 2.20
CA PRO A 43 4.22 13.68 0.83
C PRO A 43 3.26 12.99 -0.16
N GLU A 44 2.97 13.66 -1.28
CA GLU A 44 1.93 13.21 -2.23
C GLU A 44 2.14 11.79 -2.78
N ASN A 45 3.39 11.36 -2.91
CA ASN A 45 3.75 10.03 -3.39
C ASN A 45 4.08 9.05 -2.25
N TYR A 46 3.60 9.29 -1.02
CA TYR A 46 3.88 8.41 0.11
C TYR A 46 2.61 7.67 0.53
N VAL A 47 2.79 6.41 0.92
CA VAL A 47 1.72 5.51 1.34
C VAL A 47 2.07 4.83 2.65
N VAL A 48 1.05 4.56 3.45
CA VAL A 48 1.15 3.66 4.60
C VAL A 48 0.83 2.26 4.10
N VAL A 49 1.76 1.31 4.19
CA VAL A 49 1.55 -0.05 3.70
C VAL A 49 0.91 -0.89 4.78
N LYS A 50 -0.15 -1.61 4.41
CA LYS A 50 -0.80 -2.60 5.27
C LYS A 50 0.02 -3.88 5.24
N ASP A 51 0.91 -4.03 6.22
CA ASP A 51 1.86 -5.15 6.30
C ASP A 51 1.71 -5.91 7.62
N GLN A 52 0.47 -6.29 7.94
CA GLN A 52 0.09 -6.93 9.20
C GLN A 52 -1.03 -7.95 8.96
N ASP A 53 -1.14 -8.94 9.85
CA ASP A 53 -2.15 -10.00 9.83
C ASP A 53 -2.21 -10.69 8.46
N GLU A 54 -3.37 -10.65 7.80
CA GLU A 54 -3.63 -11.24 6.48
C GLU A 54 -2.76 -10.64 5.36
N ASN A 55 -2.06 -9.54 5.63
CA ASN A 55 -1.22 -8.81 4.67
C ASN A 55 0.27 -8.84 5.06
N GLU A 56 0.69 -9.74 5.96
CA GLU A 56 2.10 -9.93 6.27
C GLU A 56 2.90 -10.24 4.99
N GLY A 57 3.97 -9.48 4.74
CA GLY A 57 4.82 -9.61 3.54
C GLY A 57 4.42 -8.67 2.40
N MET A 58 3.36 -7.87 2.56
CA MET A 58 2.92 -6.89 1.56
C MET A 58 4.00 -5.87 1.21
N MET A 59 4.76 -5.38 2.20
CA MET A 59 5.84 -4.45 1.94
C MET A 59 6.93 -5.09 1.07
N GLU A 60 7.35 -6.31 1.41
CA GLU A 60 8.38 -7.03 0.66
C GLU A 60 7.93 -7.29 -0.78
N ALA A 61 6.72 -7.79 -0.99
CA ALA A 61 6.17 -8.06 -2.31
C ALA A 61 6.11 -6.79 -3.20
N LEU A 62 5.67 -5.65 -2.66
CA LEU A 62 5.61 -4.39 -3.41
C LEU A 62 7.01 -3.85 -3.75
N VAL A 63 7.99 -4.08 -2.89
CA VAL A 63 9.39 -3.71 -3.15
C VAL A 63 10.01 -4.59 -4.23
N GLU A 64 9.80 -5.91 -4.16
CA GLU A 64 10.25 -6.86 -5.18
C GLU A 64 9.63 -6.56 -6.55
N ALA A 65 8.36 -6.13 -6.58
CA ALA A 65 7.67 -5.69 -7.79
C ALA A 65 8.10 -4.29 -8.29
N GLY A 66 8.95 -3.56 -7.55
CA GLY A 66 9.41 -2.22 -7.90
C GLY A 66 8.32 -1.13 -7.81
N ILE A 67 7.25 -1.37 -7.05
CA ILE A 67 6.10 -0.46 -6.91
C ILE A 67 6.38 0.60 -5.84
N VAL A 68 7.07 0.22 -4.76
CA VAL A 68 7.37 1.11 -3.63
C VAL A 68 8.83 1.05 -3.19
N ARG A 69 9.26 2.09 -2.47
CA ARG A 69 10.55 2.17 -1.79
C ARG A 69 10.33 2.38 -0.28
N PRO A 70 10.88 1.53 0.61
CA PRO A 70 10.75 1.73 2.05
C PRO A 70 11.45 3.03 2.47
N THR A 71 10.78 3.82 3.31
CA THR A 71 11.35 5.09 3.83
C THR A 71 12.12 4.89 5.14
N GLY A 72 11.96 3.72 5.78
CA GLY A 72 12.41 3.48 7.15
C GLY A 72 11.50 4.09 8.23
N LEU A 73 10.49 4.89 7.84
CA LEU A 73 9.53 5.47 8.75
C LEU A 73 8.39 4.49 9.04
N ARG A 74 7.81 4.64 10.23
CA ARG A 74 6.56 3.98 10.61
C ARG A 74 5.65 4.99 11.29
N VAL A 75 4.35 4.82 11.10
CA VAL A 75 3.31 5.67 11.70
C VAL A 75 2.36 4.84 12.54
N VAL A 76 1.75 5.46 13.55
CA VAL A 76 0.73 4.79 14.36
C VAL A 76 -0.61 4.89 13.63
N VAL A 77 -1.25 3.74 13.43
CA VAL A 77 -2.57 3.61 12.83
C VAL A 77 -3.44 2.84 13.81
N GLY A 78 -4.39 3.53 14.46
CA GLY A 78 -5.18 2.93 15.54
C GLY A 78 -4.28 2.45 16.68
N TYR A 79 -4.20 1.13 16.88
CA TYR A 79 -3.45 0.49 17.96
C TYR A 79 -2.12 -0.15 17.51
N TYR A 80 -1.74 -0.04 16.24
CA TYR A 80 -0.53 -0.66 15.71
C TYR A 80 0.34 0.34 14.94
N SER A 81 1.57 -0.07 14.64
CA SER A 81 2.52 0.70 13.84
C SER A 81 2.62 0.11 12.44
N ALA A 82 2.42 0.93 11.41
CA ALA A 82 2.48 0.53 10.01
C ALA A 82 3.66 1.22 9.30
N PRO A 83 4.37 0.52 8.40
CA PRO A 83 5.49 1.10 7.67
C PRO A 83 5.02 2.09 6.59
N VAL A 84 5.84 3.11 6.34
CA VAL A 84 5.63 4.10 5.29
C VAL A 84 6.57 3.82 4.13
N ALA A 85 6.04 3.85 2.91
CA ALA A 85 6.82 3.74 1.70
C ALA A 85 6.53 4.90 0.74
N GLU A 86 7.50 5.18 -0.12
CA GLU A 86 7.33 6.05 -1.27
C GLU A 86 6.86 5.21 -2.46
N LEU A 87 5.83 5.66 -3.15
CA LEU A 87 5.32 5.10 -4.39
C LEU A 87 6.24 5.50 -5.55
N LEU A 88 6.73 4.52 -6.31
CA LEU A 88 7.67 4.70 -7.42
C LEU A 88 7.00 4.80 -8.79
N VAL A 89 5.76 4.30 -8.89
CA VAL A 89 4.97 4.32 -10.12
C VAL A 89 3.92 5.42 -10.06
N ALA A 90 3.90 6.28 -11.08
CA ALA A 90 2.83 7.27 -11.24
C ALA A 90 1.64 6.59 -11.92
N GLY A 91 0.43 6.84 -11.40
CA GLY A 91 -0.84 6.49 -12.07
C GLY A 91 -1.11 7.35 -13.30
#